data_AF-Q7T3P3-F1
#
_entry.id   AF-Q7T3P3-F1
#
_cell.length_a   1.000
_cell.length_b   1.000
_cell.length_c   1.000
_cell.angle_alpha   90.00
_cell.angle_beta   90.00
_cell.angle_gamma   90.00
#
_symmetry.space_group_name_H-M   'P 1'
#
loop_
_entity.id
_entity.type
_entity.pdbx_description
1 polymer ?
#
loop_
_entity_poly.entity_id
_entity_poly.type
_entity_poly.pdbx_seq_one_letter_code
_entity_poly.pdbx_strand_id
1 'polypeptide(L)'
;CWQYRQLSNLHRAPRPTRPDKARRLGYKAKQGYVIYRVRVRRGGRKRPVPKGATYGKPVNHGINEIKFARSLQSVAEERAGRHCGGLRVLNSYWVGEDATYKFFEVILIDPFHKAIRRNPDIQWLTKPVHKHREMR
;
A
#
# COMPACT_ATOMS: atom_id res chain seq x y z
N CYS A 1 11.09 14.52 1.70
CA CYS A 1 11.01 13.75 0.43
C CYS A 1 12.37 13.31 -0.11
N TRP A 2 13.43 14.14 -0.08
CA TRP A 2 14.76 13.79 -0.61
C TRP A 2 15.29 12.43 -0.13
N GLN A 3 15.27 12.17 1.18
CA GLN A 3 15.73 10.89 1.75
C GLN A 3 14.99 9.68 1.15
N TYR A 4 13.67 9.79 0.93
CA TYR A 4 12.86 8.69 0.41
C TYR A 4 13.13 8.38 -1.06
N ARG A 5 13.73 9.31 -1.81
CA ARG A 5 14.12 9.09 -3.20
C ARG A 5 15.34 8.17 -3.30
N GLN A 6 16.25 8.27 -2.33
CA GLN A 6 17.48 7.48 -2.25
C GLN A 6 17.23 6.03 -1.78
N LEU A 7 16.11 5.79 -1.09
CA LEU A 7 15.73 4.46 -0.61
C LEU A 7 15.02 3.65 -1.69
N SER A 8 14.93 2.34 -1.48
CA SER A 8 14.20 1.42 -2.36
C SER A 8 12.71 1.77 -2.44
N ASN A 9 12.06 1.29 -3.51
CA ASN A 9 10.63 1.52 -3.79
C ASN A 9 9.72 1.13 -2.61
N LEU A 10 10.12 0.09 -1.89
CA LEU A 10 9.46 -0.46 -0.73
C LEU A 10 10.54 -0.82 0.28
N HIS A 11 10.47 -0.26 1.48
CA HIS A 11 11.38 -0.54 2.58
C HIS A 11 10.65 -0.52 3.91
N ARG A 12 11.17 -1.26 4.89
CA ARG A 12 10.68 -1.23 6.26
C ARG A 12 11.02 0.11 6.90
N ALA A 13 10.03 0.74 7.53
CA ALA A 13 10.24 1.90 8.39
C ALA A 13 10.37 1.41 9.84
N PRO A 14 11.41 1.82 10.60
CA PRO A 14 11.59 1.36 11.97
C PRO A 14 10.50 1.87 12.92
N ARG A 15 9.96 3.07 12.65
CA ARG A 15 8.89 3.73 13.42
C ARG A 15 7.99 4.53 12.47
N PRO A 16 6.72 4.79 12.84
CA PRO A 16 5.84 5.65 12.04
C PRO A 16 6.43 7.06 11.97
N THR A 17 6.46 7.65 10.77
CA THR A 17 6.88 9.06 10.64
C THR A 17 5.84 9.99 11.24
N ARG A 18 4.57 9.58 11.21
CA ARG A 18 3.42 10.29 11.77
C ARG A 18 2.73 9.43 12.84
N PRO A 19 3.25 9.40 14.08
CA PRO A 19 2.69 8.56 15.14
C PRO A 19 1.22 8.89 15.46
N ASP A 20 0.84 10.16 15.35
CA ASP A 20 -0.54 10.65 15.52
C ASP A 20 -1.49 10.00 14.52
N LYS A 21 -1.15 10.03 13.23
CA LYS A 21 -1.97 9.49 12.15
C LYS A 21 -1.99 7.97 12.20
N ALA A 22 -0.85 7.35 12.46
CA ALA A 22 -0.74 5.90 12.59
C ALA A 22 -1.65 5.38 13.71
N ARG A 23 -1.63 6.00 14.89
CA ARG A 23 -2.47 5.60 16.04
C ARG A 23 -3.96 5.72 15.73
N ARG A 24 -4.38 6.80 15.06
CA ARG A 24 -5.77 6.99 14.62
C ARG A 24 -6.24 5.89 13.67
N LEU A 25 -5.33 5.31 12.89
CA LEU A 25 -5.60 4.23 11.95
C LEU A 25 -5.37 2.83 12.54
N GLY A 26 -5.21 2.73 13.87
CA GLY A 26 -5.14 1.46 14.59
C GLY A 26 -3.74 0.93 14.87
N TYR A 27 -2.67 1.69 14.57
CA TYR A 27 -1.32 1.33 15.01
C TYR A 27 -1.20 1.40 16.53
N LYS A 28 -0.63 0.35 17.12
CA LYS A 28 -0.19 0.33 18.53
C LYS A 28 1.31 0.06 18.57
N ALA A 29 2.03 0.72 19.48
CA ALA A 29 3.46 0.53 19.68
C ALA A 29 3.72 -0.76 20.48
N LYS A 30 3.46 -1.91 19.86
CA LYS A 30 3.70 -3.24 20.43
C LYS A 30 4.23 -4.19 19.35
N GLN A 31 4.85 -5.28 19.78
CA GLN A 31 5.34 -6.31 18.86
C GLN A 31 4.22 -6.90 17.99
N GLY A 32 4.55 -7.22 16.75
CA GLY A 32 3.62 -7.69 15.73
C GLY A 32 3.01 -6.59 14.85
N TYR A 33 3.21 -5.30 15.17
CA TYR A 33 2.94 -4.20 14.24
C TYR A 33 4.21 -3.85 13.45
N VAL A 34 4.08 -3.71 12.14
CA VAL A 34 5.18 -3.36 11.23
C VAL A 34 4.72 -2.24 10.31
N ILE A 35 5.63 -1.33 9.97
CA ILE A 35 5.35 -0.25 9.02
C ILE A 35 6.29 -0.41 7.84
N TYR A 36 5.70 -0.36 6.65
CA TYR A 36 6.43 -0.30 5.40
C TYR A 36 6.13 1.02 4.70
N ARG A 37 7.18 1.63 4.15
CA ARG A 37 7.05 2.81 3.30
C ARG A 37 7.11 2.38 1.84
N VAL A 38 6.15 2.85 1.05
CA VAL A 38 6.00 2.50 -0.35
C VAL A 38 5.89 3.78 -1.17
N ARG A 39 6.63 3.86 -2.28
CA ARG A 39 6.45 4.92 -3.28
C ARG A 39 5.64 4.42 -4.47
N VAL A 40 4.71 5.25 -4.93
CA VAL A 40 3.85 4.98 -6.10
C VAL A 40 3.96 6.16 -7.06
N ARG A 41 4.21 5.87 -8.35
CA ARG A 41 4.35 6.91 -9.37
C ARG A 41 3.02 7.64 -9.55
N ARG A 42 3.08 8.96 -9.65
CA ARG A 42 1.95 9.85 -9.93
C ARG A 42 1.54 9.78 -11.40
N GLY A 43 0.31 10.22 -11.67
CA GLY A 43 -0.23 10.35 -13.02
C GLY A 43 -1.24 9.25 -13.37
N GLY A 44 -1.72 9.32 -14.61
CA GLY A 44 -2.64 8.33 -15.18
C GLY A 44 -1.95 7.01 -15.52
N ARG A 45 -2.73 6.08 -16.07
CA ARG A 45 -2.21 4.77 -16.50
C ARG A 45 -2.23 4.71 -18.02
N LYS A 46 -1.05 4.64 -18.63
CA LYS A 46 -0.94 4.34 -20.06
C LYS A 46 -1.43 2.90 -20.32
N ARG A 47 -2.29 2.72 -21.32
CA ARG A 47 -2.69 1.37 -21.76
C ARG A 47 -1.46 0.62 -22.31
N PRO A 48 -1.19 -0.62 -21.85
CA PRO A 48 -0.07 -1.41 -22.38
C PRO A 48 -0.45 -2.02 -23.73
N VAL A 49 -0.30 -1.27 -24.82
CA VAL A 49 -0.52 -1.75 -26.20
C VAL A 49 0.74 -1.58 -27.06
N PRO A 50 1.07 -2.55 -27.92
CA PRO A 50 2.21 -2.44 -28.83
C PRO A 50 2.06 -1.23 -29.75
N LYS A 51 3.05 -0.34 -29.75
CA LYS A 51 3.11 0.87 -30.61
C LYS A 51 1.85 1.77 -30.58
N GLY A 52 0.98 1.65 -29.58
CA GLY A 52 -0.28 2.39 -29.52
C GLY A 52 -1.42 1.79 -30.35
N ALA A 53 -1.26 0.60 -30.94
CA ALA A 53 -2.32 -0.03 -31.71
C ALA A 53 -3.29 -0.79 -30.79
N THR A 54 -4.52 -0.28 -30.63
CA THR A 54 -5.59 -0.93 -29.84
C THR A 54 -6.45 -1.87 -30.67
N TYR A 55 -6.54 -1.64 -32.00
CA TYR A 55 -7.46 -2.29 -32.93
C TYR A 55 -8.95 -2.15 -32.53
N GLY A 56 -9.88 -2.44 -33.46
CA GLY A 56 -11.32 -2.37 -33.19
C GLY A 56 -11.95 -0.97 -33.26
N LYS A 57 -13.08 -0.78 -32.58
CA LYS A 57 -13.91 0.44 -32.69
C LYS A 57 -13.22 1.69 -32.12
N PRO A 58 -13.40 2.90 -32.71
CA PRO A 58 -12.76 4.15 -32.27
C PRO A 58 -12.95 4.50 -30.80
N VAL A 59 -14.10 4.15 -30.20
CA VAL A 59 -14.38 4.38 -28.77
C VAL A 59 -13.35 3.73 -27.83
N ASN A 60 -12.69 2.67 -28.27
CA ASN A 60 -11.71 1.93 -27.49
C ASN A 60 -10.26 2.34 -27.77
N HIS A 61 -10.01 3.36 -28.60
CA HIS A 61 -8.67 3.77 -29.02
C HIS A 61 -7.90 4.62 -27.98
N GLY A 62 -8.52 4.95 -26.85
CA GLY A 62 -7.87 5.71 -25.77
C GLY A 62 -6.64 5.00 -25.20
N ILE A 63 -5.52 5.74 -25.03
CA ILE A 63 -4.24 5.22 -24.52
C ILE A 63 -3.72 6.02 -23.33
N ASN A 64 -3.59 7.34 -23.49
CA ASN A 64 -2.89 8.21 -22.52
C ASN A 64 -3.81 8.76 -21.42
N GLU A 65 -5.08 9.03 -21.75
CA GLU A 65 -6.04 9.69 -20.86
C GLU A 65 -6.82 8.71 -19.97
N ILE A 66 -6.40 7.45 -19.92
CA ILE A 66 -7.04 6.44 -19.08
C ILE A 66 -6.67 6.71 -17.62
N LYS A 67 -7.69 7.00 -16.83
CA LYS A 67 -7.61 7.08 -15.36
C LYS A 67 -7.73 5.67 -14.78
N PHE A 68 -6.88 5.34 -13.82
CA PHE A 68 -6.97 4.06 -13.15
C PHE A 68 -8.16 4.06 -12.18
N ALA A 69 -8.92 2.97 -12.14
CA ALA A 69 -10.12 2.86 -11.30
C ALA A 69 -9.79 2.91 -9.79
N ARG A 70 -8.61 2.44 -9.39
CA ARG A 70 -8.18 2.40 -7.98
C ARG A 70 -7.28 3.58 -7.62
N SER A 71 -7.33 3.99 -6.37
CA SER A 71 -6.47 5.03 -5.83
C SER A 71 -5.00 4.58 -5.77
N LEU A 72 -4.06 5.54 -5.79
CA LEU A 72 -2.63 5.24 -5.60
C LEU A 72 -2.35 4.65 -4.21
N GLN A 73 -3.19 4.95 -3.22
CA GLN A 73 -3.12 4.38 -1.89
C GLN A 73 -3.42 2.87 -1.90
N SER A 74 -4.48 2.45 -2.61
CA SER A 74 -4.80 1.03 -2.79
C SER A 74 -3.67 0.28 -3.51
N VAL A 75 -3.04 0.91 -4.52
CA VAL A 75 -1.85 0.34 -5.19
C VAL A 75 -0.66 0.20 -4.24
N ALA A 76 -0.47 1.13 -3.32
CA ALA A 76 0.59 1.06 -2.31
C ALA A 76 0.38 -0.11 -1.34
N GLU A 77 -0.86 -0.29 -0.88
CA GLU A 77 -1.27 -1.40 0.00
C GLU A 77 -1.07 -2.75 -0.69
N GLU A 78 -1.51 -2.88 -1.94
CA GLU A 78 -1.32 -4.10 -2.72
C GLU A 78 0.15 -4.45 -2.92
N ARG A 79 1.01 -3.46 -3.22
CA ARG A 79 2.46 -3.67 -3.32
C ARG A 79 3.06 -4.15 -2.01
N ALA A 80 2.65 -3.57 -0.89
CA ALA A 80 3.09 -3.98 0.44
C ALA A 80 2.61 -5.39 0.81
N GLY A 81 1.32 -5.69 0.58
CA GLY A 81 0.72 -6.99 0.87
C GLY A 81 1.33 -8.12 0.04
N ARG A 82 1.62 -7.87 -1.24
CA ARG A 82 2.34 -8.84 -2.10
C ARG A 82 3.77 -9.09 -1.63
N HIS A 83 4.52 -8.03 -1.27
CA HIS A 83 5.89 -8.20 -0.77
C HIS A 83 5.94 -8.89 0.59
N CYS A 84 4.99 -8.58 1.46
CA CYS A 84 4.88 -9.12 2.82
C CYS A 84 3.74 -10.14 2.94
N GLY A 85 3.71 -11.18 2.10
CA GLY A 85 2.57 -12.11 2.00
C GLY A 85 2.18 -12.84 3.31
N GLY A 86 3.12 -12.99 4.25
CA GLY A 86 2.85 -13.55 5.58
C GLY A 86 2.11 -12.59 6.52
N LEU A 87 2.17 -11.28 6.27
CA LEU A 87 1.55 -10.25 7.10
C LEU A 87 0.12 -9.92 6.62
N ARG A 88 -0.57 -9.07 7.38
CA ARG A 88 -1.90 -8.56 7.05
C ARG A 88 -1.89 -7.05 6.99
N VAL A 89 -2.41 -6.47 5.91
CA VAL A 89 -2.59 -5.03 5.79
C VAL A 89 -3.75 -4.59 6.69
N LEU A 90 -3.46 -3.68 7.63
CA LEU A 90 -4.48 -3.06 8.48
C LEU A 90 -5.06 -1.83 7.80
N ASN A 91 -4.21 -0.85 7.49
CA ASN A 91 -4.54 0.44 6.91
C ASN A 91 -3.27 1.11 6.36
N SER A 92 -3.40 2.25 5.69
CA SER A 92 -2.27 3.06 5.21
C SER A 92 -2.54 4.55 5.29
N TYR A 93 -1.50 5.37 5.16
CA TYR A 93 -1.64 6.83 5.11
C TYR A 93 -0.56 7.50 4.26
N TRP A 94 -0.90 8.67 3.73
CA TRP A 94 0.02 9.52 2.98
C TRP A 94 1.03 10.20 3.91
N VAL A 95 2.29 10.25 3.48
CA VAL A 95 3.41 10.83 4.25
C VAL A 95 4.05 12.00 3.52
N GLY A 96 4.05 12.00 2.19
CA GLY A 96 4.66 13.05 1.40
C GLY A 96 4.49 12.78 -0.09
N GLU A 97 4.77 13.78 -0.91
CA GLU A 97 4.84 13.64 -2.36
C GLU A 97 5.94 14.53 -2.95
N ASP A 98 6.37 14.15 -4.14
CA ASP A 98 7.13 15.00 -5.06
C ASP A 98 6.44 14.98 -6.43
N ALA A 99 7.00 15.63 -7.44
CA ALA A 99 6.40 15.69 -8.77
C ALA A 99 6.18 14.30 -9.41
N THR A 100 7.02 13.30 -9.09
CA THR A 100 7.01 11.98 -9.74
C THR A 100 6.30 10.91 -8.90
N TYR A 101 6.37 10.98 -7.57
CA TYR A 101 5.92 9.94 -6.65
C TYR A 101 5.07 10.48 -5.51
N LYS A 102 4.10 9.67 -5.06
CA LYS A 102 3.51 9.79 -3.73
C LYS A 102 4.08 8.70 -2.82
N PHE A 103 4.29 9.05 -1.57
CA PHE A 103 4.82 8.17 -0.54
C PHE A 103 3.74 7.85 0.49
N PHE A 104 3.56 6.55 0.76
CA PHE A 104 2.61 6.05 1.74
C PHE A 104 3.32 5.20 2.78
N GLU A 105 2.83 5.23 4.01
CA GLU A 105 3.16 4.26 5.05
C GLU A 105 2.00 3.31 5.23
N VAL A 106 2.28 2.01 5.09
CA VAL A 106 1.32 0.92 5.22
C VAL A 106 1.57 0.25 6.57
N ILE A 107 0.50 0.13 7.37
CA ILE A 107 0.52 -0.56 8.65
C ILE A 107 0.18 -2.03 8.38
N LEU A 108 1.14 -2.89 8.68
CA LEU A 108 1.00 -4.34 8.59
C LEU A 108 1.03 -4.98 9.98
N ILE A 109 0.37 -6.13 10.09
CA ILE A 109 0.29 -6.91 11.31
C ILE A 109 0.76 -8.34 11.03
N ASP A 110 1.56 -8.87 11.94
CA ASP A 110 1.92 -10.29 11.97
C ASP A 110 0.82 -11.10 12.67
N PRO A 111 0.05 -11.93 11.93
CA PRO A 111 -1.03 -12.73 12.51
C PRO A 111 -0.54 -13.91 13.36
N PHE A 112 0.73 -14.28 13.28
CA PHE A 112 1.32 -15.39 14.04
C PHE A 112 1.93 -14.93 15.37
N HIS A 113 2.15 -13.62 15.55
CA HIS A 113 2.73 -13.08 16.77
C HIS A 113 1.79 -13.21 17.98
N LYS A 114 2.28 -13.73 19.11
CA LYS A 114 1.49 -13.97 20.34
C LYS A 114 0.82 -12.69 20.87
N ALA A 115 1.51 -11.55 20.82
CA ALA A 115 0.97 -10.24 21.25
C ALA A 115 -0.20 -9.70 20.39
N ILE A 116 -0.38 -10.25 19.19
CA ILE A 116 -1.52 -9.96 18.30
C ILE A 116 -2.63 -10.96 18.58
N ARG A 117 -2.31 -12.26 18.61
CA ARG A 117 -3.29 -13.35 18.81
C ARG A 117 -4.00 -13.30 20.17
N ARG A 118 -3.31 -12.86 21.23
CA ARG A 118 -3.88 -12.74 22.57
C ARG A 118 -4.62 -11.43 22.83
N ASN A 119 -4.56 -10.47 21.89
CA ASN A 119 -5.17 -9.15 22.08
C ASN A 119 -6.57 -9.11 21.45
N PRO A 120 -7.64 -8.94 22.25
CA PRO A 120 -9.02 -9.02 21.76
C PRO A 120 -9.37 -7.93 20.74
N ASP A 121 -8.76 -6.75 20.80
CA ASP A 121 -9.06 -5.63 19.91
C ASP A 121 -8.65 -5.88 18.44
N ILE A 122 -7.62 -6.69 18.22
CA ILE A 122 -6.99 -6.84 16.89
C ILE A 122 -6.95 -8.28 16.39
N GLN A 123 -7.16 -9.26 17.27
CA GLN A 123 -7.11 -10.69 16.92
C GLN A 123 -8.04 -11.06 15.75
N TRP A 124 -9.10 -10.30 15.51
CA TRP A 124 -10.01 -10.50 14.39
C TRP A 124 -9.25 -10.58 13.06
N LEU A 125 -8.20 -9.77 12.87
CA LEU A 125 -7.41 -9.73 11.63
C LEU A 125 -6.62 -11.03 11.36
N THR A 126 -6.44 -11.88 12.38
CA THR A 126 -5.74 -13.16 12.24
C THR A 126 -6.59 -14.24 11.58
N LYS A 127 -7.91 -14.05 11.49
CA LYS A 127 -8.83 -15.03 10.89
C LYS A 127 -8.52 -15.18 9.38
N PRO A 128 -8.62 -16.40 8.81
CA PRO A 128 -8.32 -16.65 7.40
C PRO A 128 -9.11 -15.79 6.41
N VAL A 129 -10.35 -15.41 6.76
CA VAL A 129 -11.22 -14.54 5.94
C VAL A 129 -10.60 -13.18 5.66
N HIS A 130 -9.66 -12.71 6.49
CA HIS A 130 -8.97 -11.43 6.32
C HIS A 130 -7.61 -11.55 5.60
N LYS A 131 -7.31 -12.70 4.97
CA LYS A 131 -6.16 -12.84 4.07
C LYS A 131 -6.31 -11.91 2.85
N HIS A 132 -5.26 -11.15 2.55
CA HIS A 132 -5.18 -10.31 1.36
C HIS A 132 -6.37 -9.36 1.15
N ARG A 133 -6.76 -8.63 2.20
CA ARG A 133 -7.86 -7.64 2.14
C ARG A 133 -7.61 -6.57 1.09
N GLU A 134 -6.35 -6.23 0.85
CA GLU A 134 -5.89 -5.25 -0.12
C GLU A 134 -6.03 -5.69 -1.59
N MET A 135 -6.30 -6.98 -1.84
CA MET A 135 -6.41 -7.56 -3.19
C MET A 135 -7.84 -7.98 -3.55
N ARG A 136 -8.84 -7.60 -2.74
CA ARG A 136 -10.25 -7.89 -2.97
C ARG A 136 -11.02 -6.66 -3.41
#